data_AF-A0A6A3K9Y0-F1
#
_entry.id   AF-A0A6A3K9Y0-F1
#
_cell.length_a   1.000
_cell.length_b   1.000
_cell.length_c   1.000
_cell.angle_alpha   90.00
_cell.angle_beta   90.00
_cell.angle_gamma   90.00
#
_symmetry.space_group_name_H-M   'P 1'
#
loop_
_entity.id
_entity.type
_entity.pdbx_description
1 polymer ?
#
loop_
_entity_poly.entity_id
_entity_poly.type
_entity_poly.pdbx_seq_one_letter_code
_entity_poly.pdbx_strand_id
1 'polypeptide(L)'
;MFLPFDRIGLLETLVDLLFDLLVAVGCPMLTLVYCLNTFNFPRDKFAINLEVFPAGWFEEQASVVADPVQTAVIYKSLKSLRITSAFEFFARMGVHASLFLRLRQLVMLIQDPKRQGMRVYPSCHRPAAAFFVVFAVLLLAFVGESVRTSTIACAPHPECAVNARRWTILDDGSLTQCPCLIMIDRDIAPKTYAEWEMPKNLTEKVIQLASSGDLQTLQLTNRYLRELPEELRRCKGMRHLTLEYTHTYTMPDWIKEFTKLEYIHLESKFTSPIVSLPDDMFDDMSSLTFIHFAVFIPMKRLPSFKGLTNLKSLTLPVFLSLEELPALDSLHRLEKLLITCVPSLDTLPDLAPVKNVKSLILTDRGTWCCNGFLGQCNLDHPMCQVHPLWGTPAATCLASSDPKATPETLELLAKYPENVCTGMLRPGSLEGPPTQATMDPCKGTLYRQCVDPSGVKSMCYNARFMGIACDTNPFPIGMRRLQIARGVGDPCDPEFEAWLGCK
;
A
#
# COMPACT_ATOMS: atom_id res chain seq x y z
N MET A 1 -34.40 43.67 -11.23
CA MET A 1 -33.55 44.74 -11.79
C MET A 1 -33.05 44.24 -13.13
N PHE A 2 -33.72 44.65 -14.21
CA PHE A 2 -33.51 44.11 -15.56
C PHE A 2 -32.24 44.70 -16.17
N LEU A 3 -31.27 43.84 -16.46
CA LEU A 3 -30.05 44.18 -17.20
C LEU A 3 -30.39 44.56 -18.66
N PRO A 4 -29.63 45.46 -19.30
CA PRO A 4 -29.95 46.01 -20.61
C PRO A 4 -29.95 44.92 -21.70
N PHE A 5 -31.01 44.90 -22.51
CA PHE A 5 -31.25 43.93 -23.59
C PHE A 5 -30.12 43.87 -24.64
N ASP A 6 -29.31 44.92 -24.74
CA ASP A 6 -28.29 45.10 -25.77
C ASP A 6 -27.07 44.17 -25.64
N ARG A 7 -26.91 43.45 -24.51
CA ARG A 7 -25.76 42.55 -24.26
C ARG A 7 -26.14 41.13 -23.83
N ILE A 8 -27.37 40.70 -24.08
CA ILE A 8 -27.87 39.39 -23.62
C ILE A 8 -27.02 38.22 -24.15
N GLY A 9 -26.68 38.20 -25.45
CA GLY A 9 -25.89 37.11 -26.03
C GLY A 9 -24.46 37.04 -25.47
N LEU A 10 -23.89 38.19 -25.12
CA LEU A 10 -22.58 38.27 -24.47
C LEU A 10 -22.64 37.75 -23.03
N LEU A 11 -23.70 38.05 -22.28
CA LEU A 11 -23.91 37.54 -20.93
C LEU A 11 -24.13 36.02 -20.92
N GLU A 12 -25.00 35.51 -21.79
CA GLU A 12 -25.26 34.06 -21.95
C GLU A 12 -23.95 33.31 -22.24
N THR A 13 -23.17 33.78 -23.22
CA THR A 13 -21.88 33.17 -23.58
C THR A 13 -20.88 33.22 -22.43
N LEU A 14 -20.88 34.30 -21.63
CA LEU A 14 -19.96 34.45 -20.50
C LEU A 14 -20.31 33.50 -19.35
N VAL A 15 -21.60 33.30 -19.04
CA VAL A 15 -22.05 32.34 -18.04
C VAL A 15 -21.66 30.91 -18.44
N ASP A 16 -21.93 30.52 -19.69
CA ASP A 16 -21.54 29.20 -20.21
C ASP A 16 -20.03 28.99 -20.14
N LEU A 17 -19.24 30.01 -20.53
CA LEU A 17 -17.79 29.96 -20.49
C LEU A 17 -17.27 29.75 -19.06
N LEU A 18 -17.85 30.44 -18.07
CA LEU A 18 -17.48 30.28 -16.67
C LEU A 18 -17.77 28.86 -16.17
N PHE A 19 -18.90 28.28 -16.57
CA PHE A 19 -19.25 26.89 -16.21
C PHE A 19 -18.29 25.89 -16.86
N ASP A 20 -18.04 26.00 -18.16
CA ASP A 20 -17.12 25.12 -18.88
C ASP A 20 -15.69 25.23 -18.30
N LEU A 21 -15.26 26.45 -17.94
CA LEU A 21 -13.97 26.69 -17.30
C LEU A 21 -13.91 26.06 -15.90
N LEU A 22 -14.97 26.17 -15.11
CA LEU A 22 -15.05 25.57 -13.78
C LEU A 22 -14.93 24.05 -13.89
N VAL A 23 -15.65 23.39 -14.80
CA VAL A 23 -15.62 21.93 -14.94
C VAL A 23 -14.29 21.44 -15.53
N ALA A 24 -13.79 22.09 -16.59
CA ALA A 24 -12.58 21.68 -17.30
C ALA A 24 -11.30 21.95 -16.51
N VAL A 25 -11.25 23.05 -15.75
CA VAL A 25 -10.03 23.53 -15.09
C VAL A 25 -10.23 23.68 -13.60
N GLY A 26 -11.30 24.37 -13.17
CA GLY A 26 -11.55 24.68 -11.75
C GLY A 26 -11.63 23.44 -10.85
N CYS A 27 -12.49 22.48 -11.16
CA CYS A 27 -12.71 21.28 -10.35
C CYS A 27 -11.46 20.37 -10.28
N PRO A 28 -10.75 20.06 -11.39
CA PRO A 28 -9.47 19.37 -11.32
C PRO A 28 -8.42 20.11 -10.48
N MET A 29 -8.29 21.43 -10.65
CA MET A 29 -7.35 22.24 -9.88
C MET A 29 -7.71 22.26 -8.38
N LEU A 30 -9.00 22.38 -8.03
CA LEU A 30 -9.46 22.27 -6.65
C LEU A 30 -9.10 20.91 -6.03
N THR A 31 -9.26 19.83 -6.80
CA THR A 31 -8.88 18.48 -6.34
C THR A 31 -7.37 18.39 -6.13
N LEU A 32 -6.55 18.97 -7.01
CA LEU A 32 -5.10 19.00 -6.86
C LEU A 32 -4.67 19.85 -5.66
N VAL A 33 -5.24 21.04 -5.48
CA VAL A 33 -4.99 21.91 -4.32
C VAL A 33 -5.40 21.21 -3.03
N TYR A 34 -6.55 20.53 -3.02
CA TYR A 34 -6.97 19.71 -1.88
C TYR A 34 -5.95 18.61 -1.57
N CYS A 35 -5.47 17.87 -2.57
CA CYS A 35 -4.45 16.84 -2.38
C CYS A 35 -3.14 17.43 -1.84
N LEU A 36 -2.69 18.57 -2.36
CA LEU A 36 -1.46 19.23 -1.94
C LEU A 36 -1.55 19.79 -0.50
N ASN A 37 -2.71 20.27 -0.09
CA ASN A 37 -2.91 20.83 1.25
C ASN A 37 -3.22 19.77 2.31
N THR A 38 -3.80 18.64 1.90
CA THR A 38 -4.22 17.57 2.83
C THR A 38 -3.13 16.51 3.01
N PHE A 39 -2.29 16.28 1.99
CA PHE A 39 -1.22 15.29 2.10
C PHE A 39 -0.06 15.83 2.90
N ASN A 40 0.16 15.27 4.10
CA ASN A 40 1.40 15.48 4.82
C ASN A 40 2.23 14.20 4.83
N PHE A 41 3.34 14.20 4.10
CA PHE A 41 4.34 13.13 4.18
C PHE A 41 5.59 13.69 4.88
N PRO A 42 5.97 13.15 6.06
CA PRO A 42 7.11 13.67 6.81
C PRO A 42 8.42 13.24 6.14
N ARG A 43 8.83 14.03 5.11
CA ARG A 43 10.00 13.78 4.27
C ARG A 43 11.30 13.69 5.07
N ASP A 44 11.44 14.52 6.10
CA ASP A 44 12.65 14.53 6.93
C ASP A 44 12.77 13.26 7.77
N LYS A 45 11.65 12.74 8.28
CA LYS A 45 11.60 11.43 8.99
C LYS A 45 11.99 10.30 8.04
N PHE A 46 11.45 10.33 6.82
CA PHE A 46 11.78 9.36 5.79
C PHE A 46 13.25 9.43 5.35
N ALA A 47 13.81 10.63 5.21
CA ALA A 47 15.21 10.81 4.85
C ALA A 47 16.16 10.28 5.93
N ILE A 48 15.85 10.49 7.21
CA ILE A 48 16.61 9.90 8.33
C ILE A 48 16.54 8.36 8.26
N ASN A 49 15.39 7.78 7.94
CA ASN A 49 15.29 6.32 7.82
C ASN A 49 16.21 5.78 6.71
N LEU A 50 16.22 6.42 5.53
CA LEU A 50 17.13 6.04 4.42
C LEU A 50 18.62 6.26 4.75
N GLU A 51 18.93 7.17 5.67
CA GLU A 51 20.31 7.43 6.12
C GLU A 51 20.79 6.36 7.13
N VAL A 52 19.89 5.82 7.94
CA VAL A 52 20.24 4.98 9.08
C VAL A 52 20.03 3.49 8.83
N PHE A 53 18.93 3.10 8.18
CA PHE A 53 18.61 1.71 7.96
C PHE A 53 19.30 1.18 6.69
N PRO A 54 19.77 -0.09 6.69
CA PRO A 54 20.33 -0.67 5.47
C PRO A 54 19.29 -0.86 4.38
N ALA A 55 19.76 -0.97 3.13
CA ALA A 55 18.90 -1.13 1.96
C ALA A 55 17.99 -2.36 2.06
N GLY A 56 16.70 -2.17 1.78
CA GLY A 56 15.68 -3.22 1.76
C GLY A 56 14.99 -3.45 3.10
N TRP A 57 15.32 -2.67 4.13
CA TRP A 57 14.68 -2.77 5.43
C TRP A 57 13.25 -2.22 5.40
N PHE A 58 12.45 -2.67 6.37
CA PHE A 58 11.04 -2.30 6.46
C PHE A 58 10.87 -0.78 6.68
N GLU A 59 11.71 -0.20 7.53
CA GLU A 59 11.68 1.21 7.92
C GLU A 59 11.98 2.17 6.77
N GLU A 60 12.63 1.69 5.70
CA GLU A 60 12.88 2.46 4.47
C GLU A 60 11.65 2.54 3.55
N GLN A 61 10.54 1.88 3.88
CA GLN A 61 9.34 1.93 3.06
C GLN A 61 8.54 3.22 3.34
N ALA A 62 8.22 3.97 2.28
CA ALA A 62 7.43 5.21 2.41
C ALA A 62 6.04 4.94 3.01
N SER A 63 5.43 3.78 2.75
CA SER A 63 4.14 3.36 3.33
C SER A 63 4.19 3.18 4.85
N VAL A 64 5.38 2.98 5.43
CA VAL A 64 5.56 2.84 6.88
C VAL A 64 5.51 4.20 7.58
N VAL A 65 5.93 5.24 6.88
CA VAL A 65 6.01 6.62 7.39
C VAL A 65 4.76 7.45 7.03
N ALA A 66 4.11 7.13 5.91
CA ALA A 66 2.94 7.86 5.43
C ALA A 66 1.67 7.54 6.25
N ASP A 67 0.82 8.55 6.45
CA ASP A 67 -0.51 8.32 6.99
C ASP A 67 -1.36 7.51 5.99
N PRO A 68 -1.90 6.33 6.39
CA PRO A 68 -2.60 5.45 5.48
C PRO A 68 -3.95 6.02 5.02
N VAL A 69 -4.65 6.77 5.88
CA VAL A 69 -5.96 7.35 5.57
C VAL A 69 -5.82 8.48 4.56
N GLN A 70 -4.88 9.41 4.80
CA GLN A 70 -4.55 10.48 3.85
C GLN A 70 -4.12 9.88 2.51
N THR A 71 -3.22 8.89 2.53
CA THR A 71 -2.74 8.21 1.32
C THR A 71 -3.89 7.60 0.53
N ALA A 72 -4.82 6.92 1.19
CA ALA A 72 -6.00 6.33 0.57
C ALA A 72 -6.93 7.38 -0.07
N VAL A 73 -7.22 8.48 0.64
CA VAL A 73 -8.07 9.58 0.15
C VAL A 73 -7.44 10.26 -1.07
N ILE A 74 -6.14 10.49 -1.04
CA ILE A 74 -5.42 11.16 -2.14
C ILE A 74 -5.28 10.25 -3.33
N TYR A 75 -4.95 8.98 -3.13
CA TYR A 75 -4.91 8.00 -4.22
C TYR A 75 -6.28 7.94 -4.92
N LYS A 76 -7.38 7.89 -4.15
CA LYS A 76 -8.73 7.92 -4.72
C LYS A 76 -9.02 9.21 -5.49
N SER A 77 -8.67 10.36 -4.91
CA SER A 77 -8.86 11.67 -5.52
C SER A 77 -8.07 11.82 -6.82
N LEU A 78 -6.77 11.53 -6.82
CA LEU A 78 -5.92 11.58 -8.01
C LEU A 78 -6.35 10.57 -9.06
N LYS A 79 -6.82 9.38 -8.66
CA LYS A 79 -7.36 8.39 -9.60
C LYS A 79 -8.61 8.90 -10.31
N SER A 80 -9.48 9.67 -9.62
CA SER A 80 -10.63 10.33 -10.28
C SER A 80 -10.21 11.39 -11.31
N LEU A 81 -9.00 11.96 -11.21
CA LEU A 81 -8.47 12.89 -12.21
C LEU A 81 -7.86 12.18 -13.42
N ARG A 82 -7.69 10.86 -13.39
CA ARG A 82 -7.19 10.11 -14.54
C ARG A 82 -8.31 9.79 -15.52
N ILE A 83 -7.96 9.72 -16.79
CA ILE A 83 -8.83 9.18 -17.84
C ILE A 83 -8.54 7.68 -17.90
N THR A 84 -9.51 6.89 -17.47
CA THR A 84 -9.39 5.44 -17.33
C THR A 84 -10.32 4.68 -18.26
N SER A 85 -11.28 5.36 -18.90
CA SER A 85 -12.18 4.77 -19.89
C SER A 85 -12.35 5.64 -21.13
N ALA A 86 -12.77 5.03 -22.23
CA ALA A 86 -13.11 5.75 -23.47
C ALA A 86 -14.24 6.77 -23.22
N PHE A 87 -15.23 6.42 -22.40
CA PHE A 87 -16.30 7.34 -22.04
C PHE A 87 -15.78 8.58 -21.31
N GLU A 88 -14.92 8.41 -20.30
CA GLU A 88 -14.28 9.53 -19.60
C GLU A 88 -13.44 10.39 -20.55
N PHE A 89 -12.73 9.75 -21.49
CA PHE A 89 -11.94 10.46 -22.50
C PHE A 89 -12.84 11.38 -23.33
N PHE A 90 -13.89 10.84 -23.95
CA PHE A 90 -14.79 11.63 -24.79
C PHE A 90 -15.56 12.67 -23.99
N ALA A 91 -16.00 12.36 -22.77
CA ALA A 91 -16.65 13.32 -21.90
C ALA A 91 -15.75 14.52 -21.60
N ARG A 92 -14.48 14.29 -21.22
CA ARG A 92 -13.54 15.39 -20.93
C ARG A 92 -13.13 16.16 -22.18
N MET A 93 -12.81 15.46 -23.26
CA MET A 93 -12.49 16.10 -24.54
C MET A 93 -13.67 16.95 -25.06
N GLY A 94 -14.90 16.48 -24.85
CA GLY A 94 -16.11 17.23 -25.18
C GLY A 94 -16.22 18.55 -24.40
N VAL A 95 -15.97 18.53 -23.09
CA VAL A 95 -15.97 19.75 -22.26
C VAL A 95 -14.86 20.72 -22.70
N HIS A 96 -13.65 20.22 -22.98
CA HIS A 96 -12.57 21.07 -23.49
C HIS A 96 -12.87 21.67 -24.87
N ALA A 97 -13.49 20.89 -25.77
CA ALA A 97 -13.91 21.39 -27.07
C ALA A 97 -15.02 22.44 -26.97
N SER A 98 -16.00 22.23 -26.07
CA SER A 98 -17.04 23.22 -25.76
C SER A 98 -16.41 24.54 -25.30
N LEU A 99 -15.51 24.48 -24.30
CA LEU A 99 -14.81 25.64 -23.77
C LEU A 99 -14.09 26.44 -24.88
N PHE A 100 -13.39 25.74 -25.79
CA PHE A 100 -12.70 26.37 -26.91
C PHE A 100 -13.67 27.07 -27.88
N LEU A 101 -14.76 26.41 -28.25
CA LEU A 101 -15.77 26.97 -29.14
C LEU A 101 -16.44 28.20 -28.51
N ARG A 102 -16.76 28.15 -27.21
CA ARG A 102 -17.34 29.27 -26.46
C ARG A 102 -16.37 30.45 -26.33
N LEU A 103 -15.08 30.19 -26.10
CA LEU A 103 -14.07 31.24 -26.06
C LEU A 103 -13.94 31.96 -27.41
N ARG A 104 -13.92 31.20 -28.52
CA ARG A 104 -13.94 31.76 -29.87
C ARG A 104 -15.20 32.60 -30.11
N GLN A 105 -16.35 32.13 -29.65
CA GLN A 105 -17.61 32.85 -29.75
C GLN A 105 -17.58 34.17 -28.97
N LEU A 106 -17.02 34.18 -27.76
CA LEU A 106 -16.83 35.39 -26.96
C LEU A 106 -15.94 36.40 -27.70
N VAL A 107 -14.81 35.96 -28.26
CA VAL A 107 -13.91 36.85 -29.03
C VAL A 107 -14.65 37.48 -30.22
N MET A 108 -15.43 36.68 -30.96
CA MET A 108 -16.24 37.21 -32.07
C MET A 108 -17.29 38.22 -31.61
N LEU A 109 -17.94 38.01 -30.45
CA LEU A 109 -18.91 38.95 -29.88
C LEU A 109 -18.25 40.24 -29.37
N ILE A 110 -17.02 40.18 -28.88
CA ILE A 110 -16.24 41.36 -28.48
C ILE A 110 -15.83 42.17 -29.72
N GLN A 111 -15.43 41.50 -30.80
CA GLN A 111 -14.98 42.14 -32.05
C GLN A 111 -16.13 42.76 -32.87
N ASP A 112 -17.34 42.20 -32.80
CA ASP A 112 -18.52 42.69 -33.54
C ASP A 112 -19.69 43.03 -32.58
N PRO A 113 -19.81 44.31 -32.14
CA PRO A 113 -20.87 44.75 -31.23
C PRO A 113 -22.29 44.50 -31.76
N LYS A 114 -22.48 44.42 -33.08
CA LYS A 114 -23.80 44.19 -33.69
C LYS A 114 -24.35 42.80 -33.38
N ARG A 115 -23.48 41.84 -33.06
CA ARG A 115 -23.87 40.47 -32.69
C ARG A 115 -24.16 40.30 -31.20
N GLN A 116 -23.87 41.30 -30.35
CA GLN A 116 -24.04 41.21 -28.89
C GLN A 116 -25.51 41.13 -28.43
N GLY A 117 -26.44 41.61 -29.26
CA GLY A 117 -27.88 41.54 -29.02
C GLY A 117 -28.57 40.26 -29.52
N MET A 118 -27.89 39.40 -30.29
CA MET A 118 -28.45 38.13 -30.74
C MET A 118 -28.40 37.09 -29.61
N ARG A 119 -29.56 36.55 -29.23
CA ARG A 119 -29.63 35.44 -28.26
C ARG A 119 -28.98 34.20 -28.83
N VAL A 120 -28.16 33.55 -28.03
CA VAL A 120 -27.55 32.26 -28.38
C VAL A 120 -28.61 31.16 -28.29
N TYR A 121 -29.53 31.31 -27.35
CA TYR A 121 -30.64 30.39 -27.13
C TYR A 121 -31.92 30.85 -27.83
N PRO A 122 -32.65 29.95 -28.53
CA PRO A 122 -33.92 30.28 -29.13
C PRO A 122 -34.92 30.75 -28.05
N SER A 123 -35.82 31.67 -28.41
CA SER A 123 -36.81 32.21 -27.49
C SER A 123 -37.75 31.13 -26.96
N CYS A 124 -37.50 30.71 -25.72
CA CYS A 124 -38.38 29.96 -24.81
C CYS A 124 -39.14 28.75 -25.39
N HIS A 125 -38.43 27.63 -25.60
CA HIS A 125 -39.08 26.33 -25.42
C HIS A 125 -39.23 26.05 -23.92
N ARG A 126 -40.21 26.70 -23.28
CA ARG A 126 -40.54 26.56 -21.85
C ARG A 126 -40.52 25.12 -21.33
N PRO A 127 -41.03 24.09 -22.04
CA PRO A 127 -40.95 22.72 -21.56
C PRO A 127 -39.51 22.17 -21.50
N ALA A 128 -38.63 22.53 -22.44
CA ALA A 128 -37.24 22.08 -22.42
C ALA A 128 -36.46 22.73 -21.27
N ALA A 129 -36.65 24.03 -21.04
CA ALA A 129 -36.06 24.71 -19.90
C ALA A 129 -36.57 24.14 -18.57
N ALA A 130 -37.89 23.89 -18.45
CA ALA A 130 -38.47 23.24 -17.29
C ALA A 130 -37.88 21.85 -17.05
N PHE A 131 -37.69 21.06 -18.11
CA PHE A 131 -37.05 19.74 -18.02
C PHE A 131 -35.63 19.83 -17.43
N PHE A 132 -34.76 20.71 -17.94
CA PHE A 132 -33.40 20.84 -17.41
C PHE A 132 -33.36 21.33 -15.96
N VAL A 133 -34.26 22.23 -15.58
CA VAL A 133 -34.39 22.69 -14.19
C VAL A 133 -34.83 21.53 -13.29
N VAL A 134 -35.86 20.77 -13.67
CA VAL A 134 -36.32 19.60 -12.91
C VAL A 134 -35.21 18.57 -12.81
N PHE A 135 -34.50 18.28 -13.90
CA PHE A 135 -33.38 17.36 -13.92
C PHE A 135 -32.25 17.80 -12.96
N ALA A 136 -31.90 19.09 -12.96
CA ALA A 136 -30.90 19.63 -12.04
C ALA A 136 -31.34 19.50 -10.57
N VAL A 137 -32.61 19.77 -10.25
CA VAL A 137 -33.16 19.60 -8.91
C VAL A 137 -33.13 18.12 -8.48
N LEU A 138 -33.53 17.21 -9.37
CA LEU A 138 -33.48 15.77 -9.11
C LEU A 138 -32.04 15.28 -8.91
N LEU A 139 -31.07 15.80 -9.68
CA LEU A 139 -29.65 15.48 -9.49
C LEU A 139 -29.14 15.99 -8.14
N LEU A 140 -29.48 17.22 -7.75
CA LEU A 140 -29.09 17.74 -6.44
C LEU A 140 -29.68 16.91 -5.29
N ALA A 141 -30.96 16.52 -5.41
CA ALA A 141 -31.60 15.62 -4.45
C ALA A 141 -30.92 14.25 -4.43
N PHE A 142 -30.64 13.65 -5.59
CA PHE A 142 -29.96 12.36 -5.72
C PHE A 142 -28.57 12.37 -5.08
N VAL A 143 -27.75 13.39 -5.39
CA VAL A 143 -26.40 13.54 -4.83
C VAL A 143 -26.47 13.83 -3.33
N GLY A 144 -27.35 14.74 -2.91
CA GLY A 144 -27.54 15.08 -1.50
C GLY A 144 -27.94 13.87 -0.67
N GLU A 145 -28.90 13.08 -1.15
CA GLU A 145 -29.37 11.89 -0.46
C GLU A 145 -28.34 10.76 -0.51
N SER A 146 -27.58 10.63 -1.61
CA SER A 146 -26.45 9.68 -1.70
C SER A 146 -25.35 9.98 -0.68
N VAL A 147 -25.03 11.25 -0.47
CA VAL A 147 -24.05 11.67 0.55
C VAL A 147 -24.62 11.43 1.94
N ARG A 148 -25.85 11.85 2.19
CA ARG A 148 -26.51 11.74 3.50
C ARG A 148 -26.65 10.28 3.95
N THR A 149 -27.27 9.44 3.14
CA THR A 149 -27.56 8.02 3.49
C THR A 149 -26.27 7.23 3.70
N SER A 150 -25.27 7.39 2.83
CA SER A 150 -23.97 6.74 3.03
C SER A 150 -23.23 7.24 4.28
N THR A 151 -23.33 8.52 4.62
CA THR A 151 -22.72 9.07 5.84
C THR A 151 -23.36 8.47 7.08
N ILE A 152 -24.69 8.35 7.10
CA ILE A 152 -25.43 7.74 8.21
C ILE A 152 -25.08 6.24 8.32
N ALA A 153 -25.12 5.51 7.21
CA ALA A 153 -24.81 4.07 7.19
C ALA A 153 -23.39 3.74 7.67
N CYS A 154 -22.42 4.60 7.35
CA CYS A 154 -21.02 4.39 7.71
C CYS A 154 -20.61 5.05 9.04
N ALA A 155 -21.44 5.87 9.66
CA ALA A 155 -21.14 6.51 10.95
C ALA A 155 -20.74 5.51 12.07
N PRO A 156 -21.32 4.29 12.16
CA PRO A 156 -20.91 3.28 13.15
C PRO A 156 -19.54 2.60 12.88
N HIS A 157 -18.88 2.95 11.78
CA HIS A 157 -17.66 2.30 11.27
C HIS A 157 -16.54 3.31 11.03
N PRO A 158 -15.88 3.82 12.08
CA PRO A 158 -14.78 4.77 11.95
C PRO A 158 -13.59 4.22 11.13
N GLU A 159 -13.42 2.90 11.09
CA GLU A 159 -12.46 2.20 10.25
C GLU A 159 -12.72 2.34 8.74
N CYS A 160 -13.92 2.78 8.34
CA CYS A 160 -14.23 3.06 6.94
C CYS A 160 -13.72 4.46 6.54
N ALA A 161 -12.48 4.51 6.05
CA ALA A 161 -11.81 5.75 5.64
C ALA A 161 -12.48 6.44 4.44
N VAL A 162 -13.04 5.67 3.50
CA VAL A 162 -13.69 6.20 2.28
C VAL A 162 -14.91 5.35 1.95
N ASN A 163 -16.03 6.00 1.60
CA ASN A 163 -17.28 5.35 1.18
C ASN A 163 -17.70 5.74 -0.25
N ALA A 164 -18.56 4.93 -0.86
CA ALA A 164 -18.92 5.02 -2.28
C ALA A 164 -20.00 6.06 -2.61
N ARG A 165 -20.58 6.72 -1.59
CA ARG A 165 -21.67 7.73 -1.69
C ARG A 165 -22.79 7.27 -2.64
N ARG A 166 -23.66 6.39 -2.13
CA ARG A 166 -24.83 5.87 -2.83
C ARG A 166 -26.10 6.19 -2.08
N TRP A 167 -27.18 6.44 -2.83
CA TRP A 167 -28.51 6.52 -2.28
C TRP A 167 -29.01 5.10 -1.97
N THR A 168 -29.03 4.77 -0.68
CA THR A 168 -29.57 3.51 -0.16
C THR A 168 -30.76 3.79 0.75
N ILE A 169 -31.72 2.87 0.77
CA ILE A 169 -32.80 2.89 1.76
C ILE A 169 -32.22 2.25 3.02
N LEU A 170 -32.14 3.03 4.10
CA LEU A 170 -31.54 2.58 5.36
C LEU A 170 -32.56 1.83 6.19
N ASP A 171 -32.15 0.68 6.70
CA ASP A 171 -32.89 -0.07 7.71
C ASP A 171 -32.41 0.40 9.09
N ASP A 172 -33.34 0.66 10.00
CA ASP A 172 -33.03 1.16 11.34
C ASP A 172 -32.08 0.20 12.08
N GLY A 173 -30.92 0.72 12.50
CA GLY A 173 -29.92 -0.02 13.26
C GLY A 173 -29.04 -0.99 12.43
N SER A 174 -29.15 -1.00 11.10
CA SER A 174 -28.33 -1.89 10.28
C SER A 174 -26.85 -1.48 10.26
N LEU A 175 -25.97 -2.47 10.46
CA LEU A 175 -24.50 -2.30 10.38
C LEU A 175 -23.91 -2.74 9.04
N THR A 176 -24.69 -3.38 8.17
CA THR A 176 -24.21 -4.02 6.93
C THR A 176 -24.44 -3.18 5.67
N GLN A 177 -25.11 -2.04 5.81
CA GLN A 177 -25.49 -1.16 4.70
C GLN A 177 -24.45 -0.08 4.36
N CYS A 178 -23.32 -0.01 5.08
CA CYS A 178 -22.26 0.95 4.75
C CYS A 178 -21.60 0.59 3.41
N PRO A 179 -21.67 1.46 2.39
CA PRO A 179 -21.00 1.23 1.11
C PRO A 179 -19.51 1.61 1.22
N CYS A 180 -18.77 0.88 2.06
CA CYS A 180 -17.37 1.17 2.33
C CYS A 180 -16.47 0.80 1.15
N LEU A 181 -15.61 1.73 0.72
CA LEU A 181 -14.61 1.49 -0.31
C LEU A 181 -13.26 1.11 0.28
N ILE A 182 -12.88 1.70 1.42
CA ILE A 182 -11.55 1.55 2.00
C ILE A 182 -11.72 1.37 3.51
N MET A 183 -11.36 0.19 4.01
CA MET A 183 -11.31 -0.15 5.43
C MET A 183 -9.86 -0.16 5.90
N ILE A 184 -9.56 0.65 6.91
CA ILE A 184 -8.23 0.76 7.52
C ILE A 184 -8.39 0.69 9.03
N ASP A 185 -7.84 -0.35 9.66
CA ASP A 185 -7.72 -0.44 11.12
C ASP A 185 -6.34 -1.02 11.46
N ARG A 186 -5.45 -0.13 11.90
CA ARG A 186 -4.04 -0.43 12.17
C ARG A 186 -3.70 -0.04 13.59
N ASP A 187 -3.23 -0.99 14.38
CA ASP A 187 -2.44 -0.70 15.57
C ASP A 187 -0.98 -0.94 15.23
N ILE A 188 -0.18 0.11 15.23
CA ILE A 188 1.21 0.05 14.80
C ILE A 188 2.19 -0.11 15.97
N ALA A 189 1.70 -0.05 17.21
CA ALA A 189 2.55 -0.13 18.41
C ALA A 189 1.77 -0.71 19.61
N PRO A 190 1.40 -2.02 19.57
CA PRO A 190 0.78 -2.68 20.71
C PRO A 190 1.61 -2.50 21.98
N LYS A 191 0.97 -2.09 23.07
CA LYS A 191 1.68 -1.60 24.27
C LYS A 191 2.02 -2.71 25.25
N THR A 192 1.23 -3.78 25.24
CA THR A 192 1.38 -4.92 26.15
C THR A 192 1.48 -6.23 25.39
N TYR A 193 2.13 -7.23 26.00
CA TYR A 193 2.22 -8.56 25.41
C TYR A 193 0.84 -9.21 25.21
N ALA A 194 -0.11 -8.94 26.11
CA ALA A 194 -1.48 -9.42 26.00
C ALA A 194 -2.21 -8.82 24.79
N GLU A 195 -2.06 -7.53 24.53
CA GLU A 195 -2.61 -6.88 23.33
C GLU A 195 -1.98 -7.40 22.04
N TRP A 196 -0.66 -7.65 22.06
CA TRP A 196 0.06 -8.23 20.92
C TRP A 196 -0.36 -9.67 20.61
N GLU A 197 -0.55 -10.52 21.64
CA GLU A 197 -0.98 -11.91 21.46
C GLU A 197 -2.48 -12.09 21.23
N MET A 198 -3.31 -11.23 21.80
CA MET A 198 -4.77 -11.26 21.64
C MET A 198 -5.28 -9.91 21.13
N PRO A 199 -5.01 -9.56 19.86
CA PRO A 199 -5.45 -8.30 19.31
C PRO A 199 -6.97 -8.25 19.13
N LYS A 200 -7.51 -7.04 18.98
CA LYS A 200 -8.93 -6.80 18.69
C LYS A 200 -9.38 -7.64 17.48
N ASN A 201 -10.45 -8.41 17.66
CA ASN A 201 -11.06 -9.21 16.60
C ASN A 201 -11.89 -8.32 15.68
N LEU A 202 -11.60 -8.38 14.38
CA LEU A 202 -12.31 -7.62 13.35
C LEU A 202 -13.08 -8.47 12.35
N THR A 203 -13.17 -9.80 12.55
CA THR A 203 -13.93 -10.68 11.64
C THR A 203 -15.34 -10.15 11.39
N GLU A 204 -16.07 -9.82 12.46
CA GLU A 204 -17.43 -9.29 12.35
C GLU A 204 -17.49 -7.92 11.65
N LYS A 205 -16.52 -7.03 11.91
CA LYS A 205 -16.45 -5.74 11.22
C LYS A 205 -16.14 -5.88 9.74
N VAL A 206 -15.25 -6.80 9.37
CA VAL A 206 -14.97 -7.12 7.96
C VAL A 206 -16.22 -7.69 7.29
N ILE A 207 -16.95 -8.59 7.92
CA ILE A 207 -18.24 -9.11 7.42
C ILE A 207 -19.21 -7.95 7.15
N GLN A 208 -19.40 -7.07 8.14
CA GLN A 208 -20.31 -5.92 8.05
C GLN A 208 -19.95 -4.99 6.89
N LEU A 209 -18.68 -4.61 6.76
CA LEU A 209 -18.23 -3.66 5.73
C LEU A 209 -18.10 -4.29 4.34
N ALA A 210 -17.85 -5.60 4.25
CA ALA A 210 -17.81 -6.33 2.98
C ALA A 210 -19.22 -6.70 2.46
N SER A 211 -20.25 -6.66 3.31
CA SER A 211 -21.62 -7.06 2.97
C SER A 211 -22.20 -6.28 1.76
N SER A 212 -21.82 -5.01 1.60
CA SER A 212 -22.23 -4.16 0.48
C SER A 212 -21.54 -4.53 -0.86
N GLY A 213 -20.46 -5.30 -0.82
CA GLY A 213 -19.66 -5.68 -2.00
C GLY A 213 -18.80 -4.55 -2.57
N ASP A 214 -18.71 -3.42 -1.86
CA ASP A 214 -18.04 -2.21 -2.35
C ASP A 214 -16.55 -2.14 -2.05
N LEU A 215 -16.06 -2.97 -1.13
CA LEU A 215 -14.71 -2.84 -0.61
C LEU A 215 -13.66 -3.01 -1.71
N GLN A 216 -12.75 -2.04 -1.80
CA GLN A 216 -11.64 -2.01 -2.76
C GLN A 216 -10.29 -2.08 -2.05
N THR A 217 -10.26 -1.80 -0.76
CA THR A 217 -9.04 -1.78 0.05
C THR A 217 -9.33 -2.27 1.46
N LEU A 218 -8.56 -3.25 1.91
CA LEU A 218 -8.56 -3.76 3.28
C LEU A 218 -7.14 -3.66 3.82
N GLN A 219 -6.92 -2.84 4.86
CA GLN A 219 -5.63 -2.70 5.53
C GLN A 219 -5.78 -2.94 7.02
N LEU A 220 -5.26 -4.08 7.48
CA LEU A 220 -5.29 -4.49 8.87
C LEU A 220 -3.86 -4.72 9.38
N THR A 221 -3.51 -4.08 10.50
CA THR A 221 -2.24 -4.30 11.22
C THR A 221 -2.57 -4.60 12.68
N ASN A 222 -2.06 -5.71 13.22
CA ASN A 222 -2.32 -6.14 14.61
C ASN A 222 -3.81 -6.24 14.94
N ARG A 223 -4.56 -6.97 14.10
CA ARG A 223 -6.00 -7.23 14.28
C ARG A 223 -6.28 -8.70 14.00
N TYR A 224 -7.08 -9.34 14.83
CA TYR A 224 -7.39 -10.74 14.62
C TYR A 224 -8.36 -10.89 13.44
N LEU A 225 -7.89 -11.54 12.38
CA LEU A 225 -8.63 -11.98 11.19
C LEU A 225 -8.04 -13.32 10.71
N ARG A 226 -8.36 -14.40 11.43
CA ARG A 226 -7.79 -15.73 11.18
C ARG A 226 -8.13 -16.28 9.79
N GLU A 227 -9.33 -16.01 9.31
CA GLU A 227 -9.83 -16.41 7.99
C GLU A 227 -10.51 -15.21 7.33
N LEU A 228 -10.38 -15.11 6.00
CA LEU A 228 -11.10 -14.10 5.23
C LEU A 228 -12.57 -14.55 5.08
N PRO A 229 -13.55 -13.73 5.51
CA PRO A 229 -14.96 -14.12 5.46
C PRO A 229 -15.51 -14.18 4.03
N GLU A 230 -16.51 -15.03 3.79
CA GLU A 230 -17.14 -15.22 2.47
C GLU A 230 -17.76 -13.93 1.91
N GLU A 231 -18.22 -13.01 2.75
CA GLU A 231 -18.72 -11.70 2.32
C GLU A 231 -17.66 -10.90 1.56
N LEU A 232 -16.39 -11.06 1.91
CA LEU A 232 -15.27 -10.42 1.23
C LEU A 232 -15.15 -10.90 -0.23
N ARG A 233 -15.52 -12.15 -0.53
CA ARG A 233 -15.56 -12.70 -1.89
C ARG A 233 -16.45 -11.89 -2.84
N ARG A 234 -17.50 -11.23 -2.33
CA ARG A 234 -18.41 -10.37 -3.11
C ARG A 234 -17.73 -9.09 -3.58
N CYS A 235 -16.65 -8.67 -2.93
CA CYS A 235 -15.92 -7.46 -3.21
C CYS A 235 -15.01 -7.60 -4.45
N LYS A 236 -15.61 -7.86 -5.63
CA LYS A 236 -14.89 -8.00 -6.93
C LYS A 236 -14.13 -6.76 -7.38
N GLY A 237 -14.32 -5.64 -6.67
CA GLY A 237 -13.59 -4.40 -6.84
C GLY A 237 -12.28 -4.32 -6.06
N MET A 238 -11.87 -5.37 -5.34
CA MET A 238 -10.66 -5.37 -4.50
C MET A 238 -9.41 -5.02 -5.32
N ARG A 239 -8.64 -4.05 -4.83
CA ARG A 239 -7.39 -3.55 -5.44
C ARG A 239 -6.20 -3.62 -4.49
N HIS A 240 -6.42 -3.46 -3.18
CA HIS A 240 -5.34 -3.45 -2.19
C HIS A 240 -5.71 -4.33 -1.01
N LEU A 241 -4.87 -5.32 -0.70
CA LEU A 241 -5.03 -6.17 0.47
C LEU A 241 -3.75 -6.12 1.30
N THR A 242 -3.87 -5.68 2.55
CA THR A 242 -2.76 -5.63 3.51
C THR A 242 -3.19 -6.28 4.81
N LEU A 243 -2.52 -7.37 5.17
CA LEU A 243 -2.75 -8.12 6.40
C LEU A 243 -1.41 -8.33 7.10
N GLU A 244 -1.17 -7.56 8.15
CA GLU A 244 0.08 -7.57 8.92
C GLU A 244 -0.21 -8.04 10.35
N TYR A 245 0.36 -9.19 10.73
CA TYR A 245 0.18 -9.83 12.03
C TYR A 245 -1.28 -10.10 12.39
N THR A 246 -2.08 -10.51 11.42
CA THR A 246 -3.54 -10.66 11.59
C THR A 246 -3.98 -12.04 12.07
N HIS A 247 -3.03 -12.91 12.45
CA HIS A 247 -3.26 -14.32 12.74
C HIS A 247 -3.90 -15.11 11.57
N THR A 248 -3.85 -14.56 10.35
CA THR A 248 -4.36 -15.23 9.16
C THR A 248 -3.55 -16.50 8.93
N TYR A 249 -4.23 -17.63 8.83
CA TYR A 249 -3.57 -18.95 8.75
C TYR A 249 -3.55 -19.50 7.33
N THR A 250 -4.60 -19.26 6.55
CA THR A 250 -4.73 -19.68 5.16
C THR A 250 -5.40 -18.60 4.32
N MET A 251 -5.06 -18.57 3.03
CA MET A 251 -5.83 -17.81 2.04
C MET A 251 -6.91 -18.72 1.45
N PRO A 252 -8.16 -18.26 1.31
CA PRO A 252 -9.25 -19.08 0.78
C PRO A 252 -9.10 -19.29 -0.73
N ASP A 253 -9.57 -20.43 -1.25
CA ASP A 253 -9.46 -20.79 -2.69
C ASP A 253 -10.10 -19.75 -3.63
N TRP A 254 -11.12 -19.03 -3.16
CA TRP A 254 -11.78 -17.99 -3.95
C TRP A 254 -10.94 -16.70 -4.09
N ILE A 255 -9.79 -16.58 -3.43
CA ILE A 255 -8.94 -15.37 -3.50
C ILE A 255 -8.51 -15.03 -4.93
N LYS A 256 -8.37 -16.05 -5.80
CA LYS A 256 -8.10 -15.90 -7.24
C LYS A 256 -9.15 -15.07 -7.98
N GLU A 257 -10.36 -14.96 -7.44
CA GLU A 257 -11.45 -14.17 -8.02
C GLU A 257 -11.21 -12.64 -7.90
N PHE A 258 -10.21 -12.19 -7.14
CA PHE A 258 -9.78 -10.79 -7.07
C PHE A 258 -8.86 -10.40 -8.25
N THR A 259 -9.36 -10.55 -9.47
CA THR A 259 -8.62 -10.28 -10.72
C THR A 259 -8.20 -8.81 -10.92
N LYS A 260 -8.75 -7.89 -10.11
CA LYS A 260 -8.42 -6.45 -10.09
C LYS A 260 -7.40 -6.07 -9.01
N LEU A 261 -6.88 -7.03 -8.25
CA LEU A 261 -5.90 -6.78 -7.20
C LEU A 261 -4.63 -6.17 -7.80
N GLU A 262 -4.23 -5.00 -7.30
CA GLU A 262 -3.06 -4.23 -7.74
C GLU A 262 -1.89 -4.37 -6.75
N TYR A 263 -2.20 -4.56 -5.46
CA TYR A 263 -1.26 -4.62 -4.34
C TYR A 263 -1.67 -5.68 -3.32
N ILE A 264 -0.73 -6.55 -2.94
CA ILE A 264 -0.90 -7.50 -1.83
C ILE A 264 0.31 -7.46 -0.89
N HIS A 265 0.04 -7.27 0.40
CA HIS A 265 1.02 -7.33 1.47
C HIS A 265 0.51 -8.27 2.55
N LEU A 266 1.19 -9.41 2.74
CA LEU A 266 0.89 -10.36 3.80
C LEU A 266 2.13 -10.52 4.67
N GLU A 267 2.01 -10.16 5.94
CA GLU A 267 3.05 -10.37 6.93
C GLU A 267 2.49 -11.22 8.06
N SER A 268 3.06 -12.41 8.21
CA SER A 268 2.60 -13.41 9.17
C SER A 268 3.10 -13.10 10.58
N LYS A 269 2.33 -13.54 11.58
CA LYS A 269 2.83 -13.60 12.95
C LYS A 269 3.66 -14.87 13.15
N PHE A 270 4.78 -14.77 13.86
CA PHE A 270 5.66 -15.90 14.16
C PHE A 270 4.95 -17.05 14.90
N THR A 271 4.00 -16.73 15.79
CA THR A 271 3.26 -17.71 16.61
C THR A 271 2.04 -18.32 15.90
N SER A 272 1.58 -17.71 14.80
CA SER A 272 0.45 -18.18 14.01
C SER A 272 0.66 -17.79 12.53
N PRO A 273 1.62 -18.43 11.84
CA PRO A 273 2.00 -18.04 10.49
C PRO A 273 0.99 -18.54 9.46
N ILE A 274 0.98 -17.89 8.29
CA ILE A 274 0.32 -18.43 7.11
C ILE A 274 1.06 -19.71 6.69
N VAL A 275 0.32 -20.80 6.50
CA VAL A 275 0.89 -22.11 6.17
C VAL A 275 0.74 -22.49 4.70
N SER A 276 -0.27 -21.95 4.01
CA SER A 276 -0.56 -22.30 2.63
C SER A 276 -1.20 -21.16 1.85
N LEU A 277 -0.89 -21.12 0.57
CA LEU A 277 -1.56 -20.33 -0.45
C LEU A 277 -2.13 -21.29 -1.50
N PRO A 278 -3.31 -21.00 -2.11
CA PRO A 278 -3.83 -21.81 -3.20
C PRO A 278 -2.88 -21.82 -4.40
N ASP A 279 -2.65 -22.99 -5.01
CA ASP A 279 -1.69 -23.16 -6.12
C ASP A 279 -2.04 -22.31 -7.36
N ASP A 280 -3.33 -22.03 -7.58
CA ASP A 280 -3.88 -21.24 -8.69
C ASP A 280 -4.18 -19.78 -8.31
N MET A 281 -3.71 -19.33 -7.14
CA MET A 281 -3.98 -17.99 -6.58
C MET A 281 -3.66 -16.86 -7.57
N PHE A 282 -2.61 -17.00 -8.38
CA PHE A 282 -2.10 -15.93 -9.25
C PHE A 282 -2.45 -16.08 -10.73
N ASP A 283 -3.14 -17.14 -11.15
CA ASP A 283 -3.32 -17.48 -12.58
C ASP A 283 -3.95 -16.33 -13.39
N ASP A 284 -4.95 -15.65 -12.83
CA ASP A 284 -5.68 -14.55 -13.46
C ASP A 284 -5.39 -13.17 -12.83
N MET A 285 -4.29 -13.02 -12.09
CA MET A 285 -3.93 -11.78 -11.38
C MET A 285 -3.05 -10.82 -12.20
N SER A 286 -3.41 -10.60 -13.47
CA SER A 286 -2.64 -9.71 -14.36
C SER A 286 -2.61 -8.24 -13.93
N SER A 287 -3.54 -7.80 -13.07
CA SER A 287 -3.54 -6.43 -12.51
C SER A 287 -2.49 -6.24 -11.40
N LEU A 288 -1.94 -7.32 -10.85
CA LEU A 288 -1.09 -7.27 -9.66
C LEU A 288 0.28 -6.68 -10.01
N THR A 289 0.67 -5.66 -9.26
CA THR A 289 1.91 -4.90 -9.49
C THR A 289 2.90 -4.98 -8.32
N PHE A 290 2.41 -5.26 -7.11
CA PHE A 290 3.24 -5.35 -5.90
C PHE A 290 2.85 -6.58 -5.08
N ILE A 291 3.84 -7.40 -4.77
CA ILE A 291 3.76 -8.48 -3.78
C ILE A 291 4.79 -8.21 -2.69
N HIS A 292 4.34 -8.21 -1.45
CA HIS A 292 5.18 -8.29 -0.26
C HIS A 292 4.69 -9.44 0.62
N PHE A 293 5.45 -10.52 0.72
CA PHE A 293 5.15 -11.63 1.62
C PHE A 293 6.28 -11.78 2.63
N ALA A 294 5.94 -11.73 3.91
CA ALA A 294 6.91 -11.70 4.99
C ALA A 294 6.59 -12.70 6.10
N VAL A 295 7.63 -13.32 6.68
CA VAL A 295 7.53 -14.22 7.85
C VAL A 295 6.76 -15.52 7.52
N PHE A 296 6.97 -16.06 6.32
CA PHE A 296 6.33 -17.29 5.86
C PHE A 296 7.20 -18.49 6.25
N ILE A 297 7.32 -18.70 7.57
CA ILE A 297 8.25 -19.66 8.17
C ILE A 297 8.06 -21.11 7.70
N PRO A 298 6.83 -21.69 7.76
CA PRO A 298 6.62 -23.10 7.40
C PRO A 298 6.39 -23.30 5.90
N MET A 299 6.35 -22.23 5.10
CA MET A 299 5.98 -22.32 3.69
C MET A 299 7.11 -22.92 2.88
N LYS A 300 6.83 -24.06 2.24
CA LYS A 300 7.79 -24.79 1.40
C LYS A 300 7.80 -24.37 -0.07
N ARG A 301 6.64 -23.95 -0.57
CA ARG A 301 6.42 -23.61 -1.98
C ARG A 301 5.48 -22.41 -2.09
N LEU A 302 5.69 -21.63 -3.15
CA LEU A 302 4.80 -20.53 -3.55
C LEU A 302 3.98 -20.94 -4.78
N PRO A 303 2.78 -20.36 -4.97
CA PRO A 303 2.01 -20.54 -6.19
C PRO A 303 2.75 -20.03 -7.42
N SER A 304 2.39 -20.54 -8.60
CA SER A 304 3.01 -20.14 -9.87
C SER A 304 2.87 -18.64 -10.15
N PHE A 305 3.92 -18.00 -10.65
CA PHE A 305 3.89 -16.58 -11.03
C PHE A 305 3.43 -16.32 -12.46
N LYS A 306 3.00 -17.35 -13.21
CA LYS A 306 2.68 -17.25 -14.64
C LYS A 306 1.65 -16.15 -14.97
N GLY A 307 0.64 -15.94 -14.13
CA GLY A 307 -0.38 -14.91 -14.34
C GLY A 307 0.05 -13.47 -14.00
N LEU A 308 1.21 -13.29 -13.35
CA LEU A 308 1.69 -12.00 -12.81
C LEU A 308 2.41 -11.11 -13.85
N THR A 309 1.83 -10.95 -15.02
CA THR A 309 2.43 -10.29 -16.19
C THR A 309 2.75 -8.79 -16.02
N ASN A 310 2.17 -8.13 -15.00
CA ASN A 310 2.42 -6.71 -14.71
C ASN A 310 3.16 -6.46 -13.40
N LEU A 311 3.72 -7.50 -12.77
CA LEU A 311 4.41 -7.37 -11.49
C LEU A 311 5.64 -6.45 -11.62
N LYS A 312 5.74 -5.48 -10.72
CA LYS A 312 6.82 -4.50 -10.64
C LYS A 312 7.71 -4.69 -9.41
N SER A 313 7.15 -5.19 -8.32
CA SER A 313 7.88 -5.42 -7.08
C SER A 313 7.53 -6.78 -6.51
N LEU A 314 8.56 -7.59 -6.27
CA LEU A 314 8.46 -8.85 -5.53
C LEU A 314 9.39 -8.76 -4.31
N THR A 315 8.81 -8.91 -3.12
CA THR A 315 9.53 -8.77 -1.85
C THR A 315 9.17 -9.96 -0.97
N LEU A 316 10.17 -10.81 -0.70
CA LEU A 316 10.04 -12.09 0.00
C LEU A 316 11.03 -12.19 1.18
N PRO A 317 10.82 -11.43 2.28
CA PRO A 317 11.63 -11.56 3.48
C PRO A 317 11.18 -12.71 4.41
N VAL A 318 12.14 -13.43 4.97
CA VAL A 318 11.95 -14.43 6.04
C VAL A 318 11.05 -15.59 5.60
N PHE A 319 11.63 -16.46 4.78
CA PHE A 319 11.06 -17.74 4.37
C PHE A 319 11.99 -18.86 4.82
N LEU A 320 11.79 -19.37 6.04
CA LEU A 320 12.75 -20.29 6.66
C LEU A 320 12.69 -21.72 6.14
N SER A 321 11.63 -22.09 5.42
CA SER A 321 11.43 -23.46 4.88
C SER A 321 11.19 -23.48 3.36
N LEU A 322 11.35 -22.37 2.66
CA LEU A 322 11.10 -22.30 1.21
C LEU A 322 12.20 -23.07 0.47
N GLU A 323 11.79 -24.12 -0.23
CA GLU A 323 12.71 -25.06 -0.90
C GLU A 323 13.01 -24.61 -2.35
N GLU A 324 12.04 -23.98 -3.01
CA GLU A 324 12.16 -23.52 -4.39
C GLU A 324 11.35 -22.24 -4.64
N LEU A 325 11.83 -21.41 -5.57
CA LEU A 325 11.08 -20.28 -6.08
C LEU A 325 10.45 -20.63 -7.44
N PRO A 326 9.21 -20.18 -7.71
CA PRO A 326 8.59 -20.31 -9.03
C PRO A 326 9.41 -19.61 -10.12
N ALA A 327 9.28 -20.09 -11.36
CA ALA A 327 9.92 -19.46 -12.52
C ALA A 327 9.46 -18.00 -12.70
N LEU A 328 10.39 -17.13 -13.12
CA LEU A 328 10.15 -15.69 -13.27
C LEU A 328 9.83 -15.30 -14.74
N ASP A 329 9.53 -16.28 -15.59
CA ASP A 329 9.40 -16.11 -17.05
C ASP A 329 8.36 -15.07 -17.47
N SER A 330 7.30 -14.88 -16.67
CA SER A 330 6.23 -13.91 -16.92
C SER A 330 6.54 -12.49 -16.42
N LEU A 331 7.59 -12.30 -15.61
CA LEU A 331 7.82 -11.09 -14.83
C LEU A 331 8.64 -10.01 -15.56
N HIS A 332 8.37 -9.79 -16.86
CA HIS A 332 9.16 -8.87 -17.70
C HIS A 332 9.13 -7.40 -17.27
N ARG A 333 8.19 -7.01 -16.39
CA ARG A 333 8.03 -5.63 -15.88
C ARG A 333 8.62 -5.44 -14.49
N LEU A 334 9.32 -6.44 -13.95
CA LEU A 334 9.85 -6.39 -12.60
C LEU A 334 10.92 -5.30 -12.48
N GLU A 335 10.71 -4.37 -11.54
CA GLU A 335 11.61 -3.26 -11.25
C GLU A 335 12.37 -3.48 -9.92
N LYS A 336 11.75 -4.19 -8.97
CA LYS A 336 12.33 -4.52 -7.66
C LYS A 336 12.19 -6.01 -7.36
N LEU A 337 13.32 -6.67 -7.09
CA LEU A 337 13.37 -8.02 -6.56
C LEU A 337 14.14 -8.00 -5.24
N LEU A 338 13.46 -8.32 -4.14
CA LEU A 338 14.04 -8.42 -2.81
C LEU A 338 13.72 -9.79 -2.23
N ILE A 339 14.76 -10.57 -1.93
CA ILE A 339 14.67 -11.86 -1.27
C ILE A 339 15.70 -11.85 -0.14
N THR A 340 15.25 -12.12 1.07
CA THR A 340 16.13 -12.11 2.25
C THR A 340 15.71 -13.15 3.27
N CYS A 341 16.66 -13.72 4.00
CA CYS A 341 16.43 -14.73 5.03
C CYS A 341 15.69 -15.96 4.48
N VAL A 342 16.31 -16.66 3.52
CA VAL A 342 15.77 -17.87 2.87
C VAL A 342 16.75 -19.04 2.97
N PRO A 343 17.07 -19.50 4.19
CA PRO A 343 18.20 -20.39 4.43
C PRO A 343 18.04 -21.80 3.82
N SER A 344 16.82 -22.20 3.44
CA SER A 344 16.51 -23.50 2.81
C SER A 344 16.54 -23.49 1.28
N LEU A 345 16.71 -22.32 0.66
CA LEU A 345 16.68 -22.18 -0.78
C LEU A 345 18.10 -22.36 -1.35
N ASP A 346 18.33 -23.48 -2.03
CA ASP A 346 19.65 -23.87 -2.56
C ASP A 346 20.00 -23.25 -3.92
N THR A 347 19.01 -22.92 -4.71
CA THR A 347 19.19 -22.38 -6.07
C THR A 347 18.20 -21.26 -6.33
N LEU A 348 18.52 -20.43 -7.32
CA LEU A 348 17.62 -19.39 -7.81
C LEU A 348 17.05 -19.80 -9.18
N PRO A 349 15.82 -19.38 -9.51
CA PRO A 349 15.30 -19.51 -10.86
C PRO A 349 16.13 -18.64 -11.82
N ASP A 350 16.01 -18.90 -13.13
CA ASP A 350 16.67 -18.06 -14.14
C ASP A 350 16.18 -16.61 -14.03
N LEU A 351 17.13 -15.69 -13.88
CA LEU A 351 16.87 -14.25 -13.76
C LEU A 351 16.96 -13.53 -15.10
N ALA A 352 17.28 -14.21 -16.20
CA ALA A 352 17.30 -13.62 -17.55
C ALA A 352 15.99 -12.88 -17.91
N PRO A 353 14.78 -13.36 -17.56
CA PRO A 353 13.52 -12.66 -17.84
C PRO A 353 13.38 -11.31 -17.12
N VAL A 354 14.09 -11.13 -16.00
CA VAL A 354 14.01 -9.95 -15.11
C VAL A 354 15.25 -9.05 -15.19
N LYS A 355 16.03 -9.11 -16.27
CA LYS A 355 17.30 -8.38 -16.45
C LYS A 355 17.23 -6.84 -16.33
N ASN A 356 16.04 -6.24 -16.38
CA ASN A 356 15.81 -4.79 -16.31
C ASN A 356 15.41 -4.29 -14.93
N VAL A 357 15.59 -5.10 -13.87
CA VAL A 357 15.38 -4.65 -12.49
C VAL A 357 16.24 -3.43 -12.19
N LYS A 358 15.68 -2.50 -11.40
CA LYS A 358 16.32 -1.28 -10.89
C LYS A 358 16.90 -1.47 -9.49
N SER A 359 16.33 -2.41 -8.74
CA SER A 359 16.74 -2.77 -7.38
C SER A 359 16.72 -4.28 -7.26
N LEU A 360 17.89 -4.86 -7.00
CA LEU A 360 18.05 -6.27 -6.69
C LEU A 360 18.71 -6.40 -5.33
N ILE A 361 18.07 -7.12 -4.42
CA ILE A 361 18.55 -7.39 -3.07
C ILE A 361 18.34 -8.88 -2.79
N LEU A 362 19.45 -9.61 -2.70
CA LEU A 362 19.53 -11.04 -2.39
C LEU A 362 20.51 -11.20 -1.22
N THR A 363 20.06 -10.80 -0.03
CA THR A 363 20.91 -10.65 1.17
C THR A 363 20.49 -11.61 2.27
N ASP A 364 21.33 -11.67 3.31
CA ASP A 364 21.31 -12.75 4.29
C ASP A 364 21.55 -14.11 3.62
N ARG A 365 21.20 -15.22 4.28
CA ARG A 365 21.58 -16.54 3.80
C ARG A 365 20.64 -17.07 2.71
N GLY A 366 21.25 -17.27 1.53
CA GLY A 366 20.88 -18.27 0.53
C GLY A 366 22.12 -19.13 0.22
N THR A 367 22.00 -20.45 0.31
CA THR A 367 23.14 -21.36 0.13
C THR A 367 23.70 -21.30 -1.30
N TRP A 368 22.92 -20.80 -2.26
CA TRP A 368 23.34 -20.50 -3.63
C TRP A 368 24.60 -19.63 -3.72
N CYS A 369 24.90 -18.82 -2.69
CA CYS A 369 26.06 -17.96 -2.64
C CYS A 369 27.41 -18.70 -2.67
N CYS A 370 27.41 -19.97 -2.29
CA CYS A 370 28.65 -20.71 -2.03
C CYS A 370 28.56 -22.22 -2.21
N ASN A 371 27.36 -22.79 -2.44
CA ASN A 371 27.16 -24.21 -2.73
C ASN A 371 27.57 -24.62 -4.16
N GLY A 372 28.02 -23.69 -4.99
CA GLY A 372 28.40 -23.94 -6.39
C GLY A 372 27.35 -23.56 -7.44
N PHE A 373 26.21 -22.97 -7.03
CA PHE A 373 25.21 -22.46 -7.96
C PHE A 373 25.75 -21.28 -8.80
N LEU A 374 26.37 -20.30 -8.13
CA LEU A 374 26.95 -19.11 -8.76
C LEU A 374 28.36 -19.30 -9.34
N GLY A 375 28.99 -20.47 -9.12
CA GLY A 375 30.38 -20.67 -9.50
C GLY A 375 30.99 -21.92 -8.88
N GLN A 376 32.24 -21.81 -8.41
CA GLN A 376 32.89 -22.91 -7.68
C GLN A 376 32.33 -22.98 -6.26
N CYS A 377 32.10 -24.20 -5.77
CA CYS A 377 31.66 -24.40 -4.39
C CYS A 377 32.77 -23.96 -3.42
N ASN A 378 32.41 -23.16 -2.42
CA ASN A 378 33.29 -22.67 -1.38
C ASN A 378 32.57 -22.74 -0.02
N LEU A 379 32.67 -23.88 0.66
CA LEU A 379 31.98 -24.07 1.94
C LEU A 379 32.55 -23.20 3.07
N ASP A 380 33.77 -22.67 2.93
CA ASP A 380 34.36 -21.75 3.92
C ASP A 380 33.72 -20.36 3.89
N HIS A 381 32.93 -20.05 2.85
CA HIS A 381 32.21 -18.78 2.75
C HIS A 381 31.21 -18.64 3.93
N PRO A 382 31.12 -17.47 4.59
CA PRO A 382 30.25 -17.28 5.76
C PRO A 382 28.80 -17.72 5.53
N MET A 383 28.24 -17.45 4.35
CA MET A 383 26.86 -17.81 4.01
C MET A 383 26.59 -19.33 3.94
N CYS A 384 27.63 -20.17 3.84
CA CYS A 384 27.51 -21.64 3.85
C CYS A 384 27.79 -22.26 5.21
N GLN A 385 28.24 -21.46 6.19
CA GLN A 385 28.44 -21.92 7.57
C GLN A 385 27.11 -21.96 8.32
N VAL A 386 27.13 -22.50 9.55
CA VAL A 386 25.95 -22.48 10.43
C VAL A 386 25.47 -21.05 10.62
N HIS A 387 24.18 -20.79 10.37
CA HIS A 387 23.67 -19.43 10.42
C HIS A 387 23.63 -18.93 11.86
N PRO A 388 24.24 -17.76 12.17
CA PRO A 388 24.41 -17.31 13.56
C PRO A 388 23.09 -16.92 14.24
N LEU A 389 22.09 -16.44 13.49
CA LEU A 389 20.75 -16.12 14.01
C LEU A 389 19.79 -17.33 14.00
N TRP A 390 19.54 -17.90 12.82
CA TRP A 390 18.55 -18.97 12.64
C TRP A 390 19.02 -20.38 13.03
N GLY A 391 20.33 -20.57 13.25
CA GLY A 391 20.90 -21.89 13.57
C GLY A 391 20.82 -22.91 12.43
N THR A 392 20.53 -22.48 11.19
CA THR A 392 20.43 -23.39 10.05
C THR A 392 21.76 -24.08 9.79
N PRO A 393 21.77 -25.39 9.49
CA PRO A 393 23.00 -26.19 9.37
C PRO A 393 23.91 -25.70 8.25
N ALA A 394 25.18 -26.07 8.23
CA ALA A 394 26.08 -25.72 7.13
C ALA A 394 25.58 -26.28 5.78
N ALA A 395 25.83 -25.56 4.68
CA ALA A 395 25.44 -25.98 3.35
C ALA A 395 26.33 -27.12 2.83
N THR A 396 25.84 -27.85 1.83
CA THR A 396 26.62 -28.81 1.05
C THR A 396 26.79 -28.32 -0.38
N CYS A 397 27.85 -28.74 -1.07
CA CYS A 397 28.01 -28.44 -2.48
C CYS A 397 26.92 -29.14 -3.31
N LEU A 398 26.44 -28.44 -4.33
CA LEU A 398 25.58 -29.00 -5.37
C LEU A 398 26.31 -30.10 -6.14
N ALA A 399 25.57 -31.13 -6.54
CA ALA A 399 26.05 -32.18 -7.42
C ALA A 399 26.35 -31.61 -8.82
N SER A 400 27.16 -32.33 -9.61
CA SER A 400 27.47 -31.93 -10.99
C SER A 400 26.24 -31.92 -11.91
N SER A 401 25.18 -32.66 -11.56
CA SER A 401 23.90 -32.72 -12.26
C SER A 401 22.94 -31.59 -11.90
N ASP A 402 23.21 -30.85 -10.83
CA ASP A 402 22.30 -29.82 -10.32
C ASP A 402 22.36 -28.56 -11.20
N PRO A 403 21.25 -27.82 -11.31
CA PRO A 403 21.19 -26.62 -12.13
C PRO A 403 22.14 -25.55 -11.59
N LYS A 404 22.88 -24.92 -12.50
CA LYS A 404 23.75 -23.77 -12.21
C LYS A 404 23.13 -22.50 -12.76
N ALA A 405 23.58 -21.36 -12.24
CA ALA A 405 23.16 -20.06 -12.75
C ALA A 405 23.49 -19.92 -14.24
N THR A 406 22.53 -19.41 -15.01
CA THR A 406 22.72 -19.08 -16.43
C THR A 406 23.73 -17.93 -16.57
N PRO A 407 24.43 -17.80 -17.71
CA PRO A 407 25.34 -16.68 -17.96
C PRO A 407 24.67 -15.31 -17.76
N GLU A 408 23.40 -15.19 -18.19
CA GLU A 408 22.59 -13.99 -18.05
C GLU A 408 22.25 -13.69 -16.59
N THR A 409 21.95 -14.72 -15.79
CA THR A 409 21.76 -14.58 -14.34
C THR A 409 23.03 -14.07 -13.68
N LEU A 410 24.19 -14.67 -13.99
CA LEU A 410 25.48 -14.22 -13.45
C LEU A 410 25.79 -12.76 -13.83
N GLU A 411 25.54 -12.38 -15.07
CA GLU A 411 25.72 -11.00 -15.53
C GLU A 411 24.81 -10.01 -14.79
N LEU A 412 23.56 -10.40 -14.51
CA LEU A 412 22.64 -9.57 -13.75
C LEU A 412 23.11 -9.40 -12.30
N LEU A 413 23.47 -10.50 -11.62
CA LEU A 413 23.92 -10.46 -10.23
C LEU A 413 25.18 -9.61 -10.07
N ALA A 414 26.11 -9.68 -11.03
CA ALA A 414 27.33 -8.89 -11.05
C ALA A 414 27.08 -7.36 -11.12
N LYS A 415 25.90 -6.91 -11.54
CA LYS A 415 25.52 -5.47 -11.53
C LYS A 415 25.20 -4.96 -10.11
N TYR A 416 25.00 -5.84 -9.14
CA TYR A 416 24.56 -5.52 -7.78
C TYR A 416 25.45 -6.16 -6.68
N PRO A 417 26.78 -5.96 -6.71
CA PRO A 417 27.70 -6.69 -5.82
C PRO A 417 27.47 -6.40 -4.33
N GLU A 418 27.06 -5.18 -3.97
CA GLU A 418 26.80 -4.80 -2.57
C GLU A 418 25.51 -5.41 -1.99
N ASN A 419 24.62 -5.90 -2.85
CA ASN A 419 23.28 -6.36 -2.47
C ASN A 419 23.06 -7.86 -2.73
N VAL A 420 24.08 -8.61 -3.13
CA VAL A 420 23.98 -10.05 -3.43
C VAL A 420 25.00 -10.79 -2.59
N CYS A 421 24.54 -11.77 -1.81
CA CYS A 421 25.40 -12.60 -0.95
C CYS A 421 26.18 -11.83 0.12
N THR A 422 25.66 -10.67 0.52
CA THR A 422 26.20 -9.79 1.56
C THR A 422 25.20 -9.65 2.73
N GLY A 423 25.58 -8.90 3.76
CA GLY A 423 24.64 -8.46 4.79
C GLY A 423 24.08 -9.58 5.68
N MET A 424 24.94 -10.54 6.08
CA MET A 424 24.54 -11.62 7.01
C MET A 424 23.98 -11.03 8.30
N LEU A 425 22.78 -11.46 8.68
CA LEU A 425 22.16 -11.06 9.91
C LEU A 425 22.83 -11.74 11.10
N ARG A 426 23.13 -10.94 12.12
CA ARG A 426 23.71 -11.40 13.38
C ARG A 426 22.69 -11.25 14.52
N PRO A 427 22.84 -11.98 15.62
CA PRO A 427 22.12 -11.70 16.85
C PRO A 427 22.19 -10.21 17.21
N GLY A 428 21.04 -9.60 17.48
CA GLY A 428 20.88 -8.16 17.75
C GLY A 428 20.75 -7.28 16.50
N SER A 429 20.87 -7.82 15.28
CA SER A 429 20.56 -7.09 14.04
C SER A 429 19.12 -7.32 13.59
N LEU A 430 18.64 -8.56 13.60
CA LEU A 430 17.24 -8.88 13.35
C LEU A 430 16.62 -9.45 14.63
N GLU A 431 15.51 -8.85 15.03
CA GLU A 431 14.84 -9.20 16.28
C GLU A 431 13.92 -10.41 16.09
N GLY A 432 13.86 -11.25 17.13
CA GLY A 432 12.83 -12.28 17.24
C GLY A 432 11.45 -11.66 17.54
N PRO A 433 10.39 -12.47 17.55
CA PRO A 433 9.07 -11.99 17.95
C PRO A 433 9.10 -11.41 19.38
N PRO A 434 8.36 -10.33 19.66
CA PRO A 434 8.20 -9.82 21.01
C PRO A 434 7.76 -10.91 21.98
N THR A 435 8.37 -10.93 23.16
CA THR A 435 8.00 -11.81 24.26
C THR A 435 7.57 -10.97 25.45
N GLN A 436 6.90 -11.57 26.43
CA GLN A 436 6.55 -10.88 27.65
C GLN A 436 7.79 -10.27 28.34
N ALA A 437 8.90 -11.02 28.39
CA ALA A 437 10.15 -10.57 28.99
C ALA A 437 10.76 -9.35 28.28
N THR A 438 10.58 -9.22 26.96
CA THR A 438 11.10 -8.07 26.21
C THR A 438 10.14 -6.88 26.23
N MET A 439 8.83 -7.08 26.34
CA MET A 439 7.83 -6.00 26.36
C MET A 439 7.61 -5.37 27.75
N ASP A 440 7.61 -6.17 28.82
CA ASP A 440 7.34 -5.71 30.19
C ASP A 440 8.24 -4.54 30.64
N PRO A 441 9.57 -4.53 30.36
CA PRO A 441 10.44 -3.41 30.71
C PRO A 441 9.99 -2.08 30.10
N CYS A 442 9.36 -2.11 28.93
CA CYS A 442 8.97 -0.91 28.18
C CYS A 442 7.74 -0.22 28.73
N LYS A 443 6.83 -0.94 29.40
CA LYS A 443 5.56 -0.41 29.90
C LYS A 443 4.74 0.33 28.82
N GLY A 444 4.85 -0.11 27.56
CA GLY A 444 4.16 0.51 26.43
C GLY A 444 4.67 1.90 26.01
N THR A 445 5.87 2.30 26.44
CA THR A 445 6.48 3.60 26.12
C THR A 445 7.60 3.42 25.10
N LEU A 446 7.48 4.06 23.93
CA LEU A 446 8.53 4.10 22.91
C LEU A 446 9.75 4.90 23.39
N TYR A 447 10.93 4.57 22.85
CA TYR A 447 12.22 5.25 23.04
C TYR A 447 12.79 5.25 24.46
N ARG A 448 12.05 4.70 25.41
CA ARG A 448 12.50 4.46 26.78
C ARG A 448 13.70 3.52 26.80
N GLN A 449 14.69 3.84 27.63
CA GLN A 449 15.81 2.92 27.87
C GLN A 449 15.32 1.67 28.62
N CYS A 450 15.77 0.51 28.15
CA CYS A 450 15.46 -0.77 28.76
C CYS A 450 16.74 -1.63 28.85
N VAL A 451 16.65 -2.73 29.58
CA VAL A 451 17.69 -3.75 29.62
C VAL A 451 17.06 -5.03 29.10
N ASP A 452 17.63 -5.59 28.04
CA ASP A 452 17.12 -6.81 27.43
C ASP A 452 17.41 -8.02 28.34
N PRO A 453 16.84 -9.21 28.06
CA PRO A 453 17.09 -10.42 28.85
C PRO A 453 18.58 -10.83 28.92
N SER A 454 19.42 -10.37 27.99
CA SER A 454 20.87 -10.63 28.01
C SER A 454 21.68 -9.61 28.83
N GLY A 455 21.04 -8.59 29.39
CA GLY A 455 21.67 -7.57 30.24
C GLY A 455 22.24 -6.37 29.47
N VAL A 456 21.99 -6.29 28.16
CA VAL A 456 22.41 -5.20 27.29
C VAL A 456 21.43 -4.03 27.42
N LYS A 457 21.98 -2.82 27.55
CA LYS A 457 21.18 -1.59 27.52
C LYS A 457 20.70 -1.31 26.10
N SER A 458 19.40 -1.15 25.98
CA SER A 458 18.66 -1.19 24.72
C SER A 458 17.55 -0.14 24.73
N MET A 459 16.74 -0.09 23.67
CA MET A 459 15.67 0.91 23.52
C MET A 459 14.33 0.24 23.28
N CYS A 460 13.28 0.74 23.91
CA CYS A 460 11.92 0.31 23.60
C CYS A 460 11.49 0.80 22.22
N TYR A 461 11.20 -0.13 21.30
CA TYR A 461 10.84 0.17 19.92
C TYR A 461 9.79 -0.83 19.41
N ASN A 462 9.07 -0.44 18.36
CA ASN A 462 8.06 -1.25 17.67
C ASN A 462 8.57 -1.63 16.28
N ALA A 463 9.60 -2.47 16.24
CA ALA A 463 10.20 -2.94 14.98
C ALA A 463 9.12 -3.55 14.07
N ARG A 464 9.05 -3.12 12.81
CA ARG A 464 8.08 -3.62 11.81
C ARG A 464 6.62 -3.62 12.27
N PHE A 465 6.20 -2.61 13.04
CA PHE A 465 4.87 -2.55 13.67
C PHE A 465 4.54 -3.67 14.67
N MET A 466 5.54 -4.41 15.15
CA MET A 466 5.33 -5.36 16.24
C MET A 466 5.06 -4.64 17.58
N GLY A 467 4.77 -5.40 18.63
CA GLY A 467 4.61 -4.86 19.98
C GLY A 467 5.85 -4.08 20.45
N ILE A 468 5.64 -3.05 21.27
CA ILE A 468 6.73 -2.25 21.86
C ILE A 468 7.57 -3.17 22.77
N ALA A 469 8.76 -3.51 22.32
CA ALA A 469 9.67 -4.41 23.00
C ALA A 469 11.04 -3.75 23.18
N CYS A 470 11.80 -4.28 24.13
CA CYS A 470 13.17 -3.88 24.37
C CYS A 470 14.05 -4.38 23.23
N ASP A 471 14.42 -3.46 22.36
CA ASP A 471 15.05 -3.68 21.08
C ASP A 471 16.56 -3.40 21.18
N THR A 472 17.36 -4.40 20.82
CA THR A 472 18.83 -4.38 20.87
C THR A 472 19.47 -3.83 19.60
N ASN A 473 18.68 -3.62 18.56
CA ASN A 473 19.13 -3.12 17.28
C ASN A 473 19.67 -1.69 17.42
N PRO A 474 20.91 -1.44 16.95
CA PRO A 474 21.49 -0.11 17.01
C PRO A 474 20.83 0.89 16.04
N PHE A 475 20.19 0.44 14.96
CA PHE A 475 19.62 1.33 13.93
C PHE A 475 18.48 2.21 14.47
N PRO A 476 17.45 1.68 15.17
CA PRO A 476 16.43 2.52 15.81
C PRO A 476 17.01 3.58 16.76
N ILE A 477 18.03 3.24 17.54
CA ILE A 477 18.71 4.18 18.46
C ILE A 477 19.38 5.31 17.68
N GLY A 478 20.12 4.97 16.62
CA GLY A 478 20.75 5.96 15.73
C GLY A 478 19.72 6.87 15.07
N MET A 479 18.62 6.30 14.59
CA MET A 479 17.51 7.01 13.98
C MET A 479 16.89 8.02 14.96
N ARG A 480 16.57 7.61 16.19
CA ARG A 480 15.93 8.51 17.16
C ARG A 480 16.87 9.62 17.63
N ARG A 481 18.17 9.34 17.80
CA ARG A 481 19.18 10.38 18.10
C ARG A 481 19.24 11.46 17.02
N LEU A 482 19.22 11.06 15.74
CA LEU A 482 19.22 12.00 14.62
C LEU A 482 17.91 12.80 14.56
N GLN A 483 16.77 12.16 14.82
CA GLN A 483 15.48 12.85 14.92
C GLN A 483 15.50 13.93 16.00
N ILE A 484 15.97 13.63 17.21
CA ILE A 484 16.09 14.59 18.32
C ILE A 484 17.06 15.71 17.93
N ALA A 485 18.26 15.38 17.45
CA ALA A 485 19.29 16.36 17.12
C ALA A 485 18.86 17.34 16.01
N ARG A 486 18.04 16.88 15.06
CA ARG A 486 17.53 17.68 13.94
C ARG A 486 16.15 18.29 14.20
N GLY A 487 15.51 17.99 15.33
CA GLY A 487 14.15 18.45 15.65
C GLY A 487 13.08 17.89 14.70
N VAL A 488 13.24 16.63 14.27
CA VAL A 488 12.38 15.97 13.28
C VAL A 488 11.51 14.89 13.94
N GLY A 489 10.23 14.85 13.59
CA GLY A 489 9.29 13.83 14.08
C GLY A 489 8.56 14.26 15.35
N ASP A 490 8.13 13.29 16.14
CA ASP A 490 7.38 13.55 17.38
C ASP A 490 8.30 14.20 18.43
N PRO A 491 7.79 15.20 19.20
CA PRO A 491 8.53 15.81 20.30
C PRO A 491 9.12 14.75 21.22
N CYS A 492 10.37 14.93 21.65
CA CYS A 492 11.00 14.00 22.57
C CYS A 492 10.53 14.24 24.00
N ASP A 493 10.49 13.15 24.78
CA ASP A 493 10.17 13.19 26.20
C ASP A 493 11.47 13.17 27.03
N PRO A 494 11.83 14.25 27.73
CA PRO A 494 13.04 14.29 28.54
C PRO A 494 13.09 13.23 29.65
N GLU A 495 11.94 12.74 30.14
CA GLU A 495 11.90 11.69 31.16
C GLU A 495 12.47 10.36 30.64
N PHE A 496 12.16 10.01 29.40
CA PHE A 496 12.51 8.72 28.81
C PHE A 496 13.67 8.79 27.81
N GLU A 497 13.91 9.96 27.21
CA GLU A 497 14.79 10.16 26.06
C GLU A 497 15.98 11.08 26.34
N ALA A 498 16.21 11.52 27.58
CA ALA A 498 17.40 12.31 27.93
C ALA A 498 18.71 11.60 27.54
N TRP A 499 18.77 10.27 27.63
CA TRP A 499 19.92 9.46 27.22
C TRP A 499 20.14 9.41 25.70
N LEU A 500 19.17 9.86 24.91
CA LEU A 500 19.24 10.04 23.45
C LEU A 500 19.60 11.49 23.06
N GLY A 501 19.75 12.39 24.03
CA GLY A 501 20.07 13.80 23.81
C GLY A 501 18.86 14.74 23.84
N CYS A 502 17.69 14.26 24.28
CA CYS A 502 16.54 15.13 24.56
C CYS A 502 16.86 16.07 25.73
N LYS A 503 16.41 17.33 25.65
CA LYS A 503 16.68 18.37 26.65
C LYS A 503 15.41 18.95 27.22
#